data_AF-A0A7W3N0U4-F1
#
_entry.id   AF-A0A7W3N0U4-F1
#
_cell.length_a   1.000
_cell.length_b   1.000
_cell.length_c   1.000
_cell.angle_alpha   90.00
_cell.angle_beta   90.00
_cell.angle_gamma   90.00
#
_symmetry.space_group_name_H-M   'P 1'
#
loop_
_entity.id
_entity.type
_entity.pdbx_description
1 polymer ?
#
loop_
_entity_poly.entity_id
_entity_poly.type
_entity_poly.pdbx_seq_one_letter_code
_entity_poly.pdbx_strand_id
1 'polypeptide(L)'
;MRPGHGDLHEWVGQRVHSAFRDALRADPDAIAASVADTDGGLDPHSREFLRGARRLVLACATGLVAVLEAHRPVADPSGGRICGGCGTATCPTLRRVAQVLAAHSVRPPAIDRAEAWRRADACLSRDRRRPVAIEIHEFEHGFVARPVHGTRPDGSLLVIDRCTGRLTRWPSLPLETLAREYRAHLTGRPPNGTRSPGH
;
A
#
# COMPACT_ATOMS: atom_id res chain seq x y z
N MET A 1 -13.61 18.05 -8.53
CA MET A 1 -12.83 18.71 -7.45
C MET A 1 -11.37 18.33 -7.68
N ARG A 2 -10.44 19.30 -7.82
CA ARG A 2 -9.01 18.97 -7.98
C ARG A 2 -8.46 18.54 -6.61
N PRO A 3 -7.72 17.42 -6.51
CA PRO A 3 -7.14 16.99 -5.23
C PRO A 3 -6.24 18.07 -4.66
N GLY A 4 -6.30 18.29 -3.34
CA GLY A 4 -5.42 19.24 -2.67
C GLY A 4 -3.97 18.75 -2.70
N HIS A 5 -3.01 19.63 -2.38
CA HIS A 5 -1.59 19.24 -2.33
C HIS A 5 -1.34 18.05 -1.39
N GLY A 6 -2.05 17.99 -0.27
CA GLY A 6 -1.99 16.85 0.66
C GLY A 6 -2.36 15.52 -0.01
N ASP A 7 -3.48 15.48 -0.71
CA ASP A 7 -3.96 14.27 -1.41
C ASP A 7 -2.98 13.85 -2.52
N LEU A 8 -2.44 14.83 -3.26
CA LEU A 8 -1.46 14.58 -4.30
C LEU A 8 -0.14 14.03 -3.72
N HIS A 9 0.34 14.61 -2.62
CA HIS A 9 1.53 14.14 -1.91
C HIS A 9 1.36 12.70 -1.42
N GLU A 10 0.22 12.41 -0.79
CA GLU A 10 -0.09 11.06 -0.33
C GLU A 10 -0.18 10.07 -1.49
N TRP A 11 -0.87 10.43 -2.58
CA TRP A 11 -1.02 9.57 -3.76
C TRP A 11 0.32 9.21 -4.40
N VAL A 12 1.23 10.19 -4.55
CA VAL A 12 2.58 9.96 -5.09
C VAL A 12 3.39 9.13 -4.09
N GLY A 13 3.31 9.48 -2.81
CA GLY A 13 3.93 8.75 -1.71
C GLY A 13 3.58 7.27 -1.74
N GLN A 14 2.30 6.91 -1.79
CA GLN A 14 1.86 5.51 -1.80
C GLN A 14 2.48 4.70 -2.95
N ARG A 15 2.61 5.29 -4.15
CA ARG A 15 3.21 4.62 -5.32
C ARG A 15 4.72 4.45 -5.20
N VAL A 16 5.42 5.50 -4.80
CA VAL A 16 6.88 5.46 -4.62
C VAL A 16 7.25 4.46 -3.53
N HIS A 17 6.56 4.51 -2.39
CA HIS A 17 6.79 3.56 -1.28
C HIS A 17 6.37 2.13 -1.63
N SER A 18 5.43 1.94 -2.55
CA SER A 18 5.13 0.60 -3.06
C SER A 18 6.29 0.06 -3.87
N ALA A 19 6.71 0.77 -4.92
CA ALA A 19 7.83 0.36 -5.77
C ALA A 19 9.11 0.12 -4.95
N PHE A 20 9.37 0.97 -3.94
CA PHE A 20 10.47 0.80 -3.00
C PHE A 20 10.37 -0.52 -2.21
N ARG A 21 9.20 -0.81 -1.62
CA ARG A 21 8.99 -2.06 -0.86
C ARG A 21 9.07 -3.30 -1.75
N ASP A 22 8.52 -3.22 -2.95
CA ASP A 22 8.58 -4.34 -3.91
C ASP A 22 10.02 -4.64 -4.31
N ALA A 23 10.81 -3.60 -4.59
CA ALA A 23 12.23 -3.75 -4.89
C ALA A 23 13.04 -4.26 -3.68
N LEU A 24 12.72 -3.82 -2.46
CA LEU A 24 13.38 -4.34 -1.25
C LEU A 24 13.16 -5.83 -1.08
N ARG A 25 11.95 -6.31 -1.40
CA ARG A 25 11.53 -7.71 -1.27
C ARG A 25 12.02 -8.61 -2.39
N ALA A 26 12.36 -8.04 -3.55
CA ALA A 26 12.91 -8.80 -4.66
C ALA A 26 14.22 -9.46 -4.23
N ASP A 27 14.29 -10.78 -4.39
CA ASP A 27 15.48 -11.58 -4.11
C ASP A 27 16.46 -11.45 -5.30
N PRO A 28 17.61 -10.77 -5.11
CA PRO A 28 18.55 -10.55 -6.20
C PRO A 28 19.21 -11.85 -6.69
N ASP A 29 19.38 -12.83 -5.82
CA ASP A 29 20.04 -14.09 -6.15
C ASP A 29 19.10 -15.00 -6.94
N ALA A 30 17.83 -15.08 -6.53
CA ALA A 30 16.80 -15.79 -7.28
C ALA A 30 16.56 -15.18 -8.67
N ILE A 31 16.59 -13.84 -8.78
CA ILE A 31 16.52 -13.14 -10.08
C ILE A 31 17.74 -13.49 -10.94
N ALA A 32 18.95 -13.44 -10.38
CA ALA A 32 20.17 -13.74 -11.11
C ALA A 32 20.19 -15.19 -11.64
N ALA A 33 19.77 -16.16 -10.82
CA ALA A 33 19.63 -17.56 -11.21
C ALA A 33 18.63 -17.72 -12.36
N SER A 34 17.44 -17.10 -12.24
CA SER A 34 16.40 -17.16 -13.29
C SER A 34 16.87 -16.57 -14.63
N VAL A 35 17.66 -15.48 -14.58
CA VAL A 35 18.23 -14.84 -15.78
C VAL A 35 19.33 -15.71 -16.42
N ALA A 36 20.07 -16.47 -15.61
CA ALA A 36 21.09 -17.41 -16.09
C ALA A 36 20.47 -18.64 -16.76
N ASP A 37 19.37 -19.16 -16.20
CA ASP A 37 18.64 -20.33 -16.71
C ASP A 37 17.79 -20.03 -17.96
N THR A 38 17.68 -18.76 -18.36
CA THR A 38 16.92 -18.38 -19.57
C THR A 38 17.72 -18.68 -20.84
N ASP A 39 17.52 -19.88 -21.39
CA ASP A 39 18.09 -20.29 -22.68
C ASP A 39 17.47 -19.51 -23.84
N GLY A 40 18.29 -18.73 -24.55
CA GLY A 40 17.97 -18.09 -25.83
C GLY A 40 16.95 -16.93 -25.83
N GLY A 41 16.17 -16.72 -24.77
CA GLY A 41 15.04 -15.76 -24.77
C GLY A 41 15.38 -14.28 -24.55
N LEU A 42 16.55 -13.97 -23.97
CA LEU A 42 16.97 -12.60 -23.66
C LEU A 42 18.29 -12.27 -24.34
N ASP A 43 18.39 -11.07 -24.92
CA ASP A 43 19.66 -10.54 -25.41
C ASP A 43 20.58 -10.15 -24.22
N PRO A 44 21.90 -9.98 -24.46
CA PRO A 44 22.85 -9.65 -23.40
C PRO A 44 22.51 -8.37 -22.62
N HIS A 45 21.99 -7.34 -23.29
CA HIS A 45 21.63 -6.07 -22.65
C HIS A 45 20.41 -6.25 -21.72
N SER A 46 19.39 -6.98 -22.16
CA SER A 46 18.22 -7.27 -21.31
C SER A 46 18.58 -8.07 -20.06
N ARG A 47 19.50 -9.05 -20.17
CA ARG A 47 20.01 -9.78 -19.00
C ARG A 47 20.71 -8.87 -18.00
N GLU A 48 21.56 -7.97 -18.50
CA GLU A 48 22.30 -7.05 -17.63
C GLU A 48 21.37 -6.04 -16.94
N PHE A 49 20.37 -5.53 -17.66
CA PHE A 49 19.33 -4.70 -17.07
C PHE A 49 18.60 -5.42 -15.93
N LEU A 50 18.19 -6.68 -16.12
CA LEU A 50 17.48 -7.46 -15.08
C LEU A 50 18.33 -7.68 -13.83
N ARG A 51 19.63 -7.96 -13.98
CA ARG A 51 20.57 -8.06 -12.84
C ARG A 51 20.70 -6.74 -12.09
N GLY A 52 20.64 -5.61 -12.79
CA GLY A 52 20.70 -4.27 -12.21
C GLY A 52 19.37 -3.70 -11.74
N ALA A 53 18.24 -4.28 -12.14
CA ALA A 53 16.91 -3.67 -12.03
C ALA A 53 16.54 -3.31 -10.59
N ARG A 54 16.78 -4.22 -9.64
CA ARG A 54 16.51 -3.98 -8.21
C ARG A 54 17.22 -2.73 -7.70
N ARG A 55 18.52 -2.60 -7.99
CA ARG A 55 19.34 -1.46 -7.57
C ARG A 55 18.86 -0.16 -8.21
N LEU A 56 18.54 -0.19 -9.51
CA LEU A 56 18.02 0.96 -10.25
C LEU A 56 16.69 1.44 -9.67
N VAL A 57 15.75 0.52 -9.42
CA VAL A 57 14.44 0.86 -8.83
C VAL A 57 14.60 1.45 -7.43
N LEU A 58 15.45 0.87 -6.58
CA LEU A 58 15.72 1.42 -5.24
C LEU A 58 16.32 2.83 -5.31
N ALA A 59 17.30 3.05 -6.18
CA ALA A 59 17.92 4.37 -6.35
C ALA A 59 16.90 5.42 -6.83
N CYS A 60 16.13 5.11 -7.87
CA CYS A 60 15.09 6.00 -8.39
C CYS A 60 14.00 6.27 -7.34
N ALA A 61 13.52 5.23 -6.64
CA ALA A 61 12.50 5.38 -5.61
C ALA A 61 13.01 6.23 -4.43
N THR A 62 14.26 6.04 -4.00
CA THR A 62 14.88 6.85 -2.93
C THR A 62 15.01 8.31 -3.34
N GLY A 63 15.43 8.58 -4.59
CA GLY A 63 15.43 9.94 -5.14
C GLY A 63 14.04 10.58 -5.13
N LEU A 64 13.00 9.82 -5.48
CA LEU A 64 11.62 10.30 -5.42
C LEU A 64 11.11 10.49 -3.99
N VAL A 65 11.57 9.70 -3.01
CA VAL A 65 11.30 9.95 -1.58
C VAL A 65 11.92 11.28 -1.15
N ALA A 66 13.17 11.57 -1.51
CA ALA A 66 13.79 12.85 -1.20
C ALA A 66 13.02 14.04 -1.82
N VAL A 67 12.50 13.89 -3.05
CA VAL A 67 11.60 14.87 -3.66
C VAL A 67 10.30 15.02 -2.85
N LEU A 68 9.67 13.92 -2.43
CA LEU A 68 8.47 13.96 -1.59
C LEU A 68 8.72 14.68 -0.25
N GLU A 69 9.87 14.47 0.37
CA GLU A 69 10.25 15.14 1.62
C GLU A 69 10.42 16.65 1.42
N ALA A 70 11.15 17.06 0.37
CA ALA A 70 11.32 18.46 0.01
C ALA A 70 9.98 19.16 -0.30
N HIS A 71 9.02 18.43 -0.86
CA HIS A 71 7.70 18.93 -1.23
C HIS A 71 6.59 18.57 -0.23
N ARG A 72 6.94 18.22 1.02
CA ARG A 72 5.95 17.87 2.05
C ARG A 72 4.93 19.00 2.26
N PRO A 73 3.64 18.68 2.51
CA PRO A 73 2.66 19.69 2.87
C PRO A 73 3.04 20.37 4.19
N VAL A 74 3.00 21.69 4.22
CA VAL A 74 3.19 22.51 5.43
C VAL A 74 1.96 23.37 5.66
N ALA A 75 1.72 23.74 6.92
CA ALA A 75 0.65 24.65 7.27
C ALA A 75 0.97 26.07 6.77
N ASP A 76 0.01 26.68 6.11
CA ASP A 76 0.02 28.10 5.77
C ASP A 76 -0.55 28.92 6.97
N PRO A 77 -0.14 30.19 7.17
CA PRO A 77 -0.73 31.08 8.16
C PRO A 77 -2.26 31.13 8.20
N SER A 78 -2.95 30.88 7.08
CA SER A 78 -4.42 30.83 7.02
C SER A 78 -5.04 29.48 7.44
N GLY A 79 -4.23 28.50 7.84
CA GLY A 79 -4.67 27.13 8.16
C GLY A 79 -4.78 26.20 6.95
N GLY A 80 -4.50 26.69 5.75
CA GLY A 80 -4.39 25.87 4.54
C GLY A 80 -3.15 24.96 4.52
N ARG A 81 -3.11 23.99 3.60
CA ARG A 81 -1.90 23.20 3.33
C ARG A 81 -1.27 23.66 2.01
N ILE A 82 -0.03 24.16 2.09
CA ILE A 82 0.77 24.52 0.92
C ILE A 82 1.97 23.57 0.78
N CYS A 83 2.59 23.55 -0.39
CA CYS A 83 3.79 22.78 -0.64
C CYS A 83 5.01 23.45 0.01
N GLY A 84 5.72 22.74 0.90
CA GLY A 84 6.93 23.27 1.56
C GLY A 84 8.03 23.71 0.59
N GLY A 85 8.27 22.95 -0.48
CA GLY A 85 9.28 23.30 -1.49
C GLY A 85 8.87 24.35 -2.53
N CYS A 86 7.57 24.54 -2.79
CA CYS A 86 7.08 25.46 -3.82
C CYS A 86 6.43 26.73 -3.26
N GLY A 87 6.12 26.77 -1.96
CA GLY A 87 5.40 27.88 -1.32
C GLY A 87 3.98 28.12 -1.83
N THR A 88 3.35 27.13 -2.49
CA THR A 88 2.06 27.30 -3.18
C THR A 88 1.08 26.18 -2.85
N ALA A 89 -0.22 26.46 -2.96
CA ALA A 89 -1.29 25.48 -2.71
C ALA A 89 -1.33 24.32 -3.71
N THR A 90 -0.67 24.46 -4.86
CA THR A 90 -0.52 23.41 -5.87
C THR A 90 0.96 23.16 -6.13
N CYS A 91 1.41 21.91 -6.14
CA CYS A 91 2.80 21.58 -6.45
C CYS A 91 2.98 21.13 -7.91
N PRO A 92 3.60 21.93 -8.79
CA PRO A 92 3.86 21.55 -10.18
C PRO A 92 4.77 20.32 -10.29
N THR A 93 5.75 20.21 -9.40
CA THR A 93 6.71 19.09 -9.34
C THR A 93 5.99 17.78 -9.09
N LEU A 94 5.25 17.66 -7.97
CA LEU A 94 4.52 16.43 -7.66
C LEU A 94 3.42 16.13 -8.67
N ARG A 95 2.82 17.14 -9.29
CA ARG A 95 1.87 16.92 -10.38
C ARG A 95 2.55 16.27 -11.59
N ARG A 96 3.77 16.71 -11.95
CA ARG A 96 4.53 16.11 -13.06
C ARG A 96 4.99 14.70 -12.72
N VAL A 97 5.47 14.48 -11.50
CA VAL A 97 5.80 13.13 -11.00
C VAL A 97 4.58 12.22 -11.07
N ALA A 98 3.40 12.69 -10.62
CA ALA A 98 2.17 11.91 -10.67
C ALA A 98 1.78 11.53 -12.11
N GLN A 99 1.95 12.44 -13.07
CA GLN A 99 1.72 12.15 -14.49
C GLN A 99 2.67 11.06 -15.01
N VAL A 100 3.96 11.12 -14.66
CA VAL A 100 4.95 10.12 -15.09
C VAL A 100 4.62 8.76 -14.49
N LEU A 101 4.35 8.69 -13.18
CA LEU A 101 3.95 7.45 -12.51
C LEU A 101 2.67 6.84 -13.10
N ALA A 102 1.70 7.69 -13.46
CA ALA A 102 0.49 7.25 -14.13
C ALA A 102 0.76 6.74 -15.56
N ALA A 103 1.60 7.43 -16.33
CA ALA A 103 1.94 7.06 -17.70
C ALA A 103 2.67 5.70 -17.77
N HIS A 104 3.56 5.43 -16.82
CA HIS A 104 4.27 4.15 -16.73
C HIS A 104 3.50 3.06 -15.97
N SER A 105 2.21 3.30 -15.67
CA SER A 105 1.36 2.36 -14.92
C SER A 105 2.02 1.84 -13.64
N VAL A 106 2.81 2.69 -12.96
CA VAL A 106 3.38 2.36 -11.65
C VAL A 106 2.22 2.28 -10.67
N ARG A 107 1.70 1.07 -10.52
CA ARG A 107 0.66 0.70 -9.58
C ARG A 107 1.31 -0.13 -8.49
N PRO A 108 0.92 0.06 -7.22
CA PRO A 108 1.21 -0.93 -6.21
C PRO A 108 0.79 -2.30 -6.74
N PRO A 109 1.66 -3.31 -6.76
CA PRO A 109 1.23 -4.65 -7.07
C PRO A 109 0.16 -5.06 -6.05
N ALA A 110 -0.72 -5.95 -6.47
CA ALA A 110 -1.61 -6.62 -5.56
C ALA A 110 -0.79 -7.21 -4.41
N ILE A 111 -1.25 -6.97 -3.20
CA ILE A 111 -0.61 -7.45 -1.99
C ILE A 111 -0.70 -8.96 -1.95
N ASP A 112 0.43 -9.59 -1.64
CA ASP A 112 0.49 -11.01 -1.37
C ASP A 112 0.19 -11.31 0.10
N ARG A 113 -0.06 -12.58 0.41
CA ARG A 113 -0.35 -13.05 1.77
C ARG A 113 0.74 -12.63 2.78
N ALA A 114 2.00 -12.60 2.36
CA ALA A 114 3.13 -12.25 3.21
C ALA A 114 3.13 -10.75 3.59
N GLU A 115 2.82 -9.86 2.65
CA GLU A 115 2.65 -8.43 2.94
C GLU A 115 1.39 -8.16 3.74
N ALA A 116 0.30 -8.88 3.48
CA ALA A 116 -0.89 -8.81 4.32
C ALA A 116 -0.57 -9.17 5.79
N TRP A 117 0.22 -10.22 6.02
CA TRP A 117 0.70 -10.59 7.35
C TRP A 117 1.53 -9.48 7.99
N ARG A 118 2.55 -8.95 7.31
CA ARG A 118 3.42 -7.89 7.87
C ARG A 118 2.64 -6.62 8.22
N ARG A 119 1.68 -6.22 7.38
CA ARG A 119 0.83 -5.07 7.66
C ARG A 119 -0.09 -5.31 8.86
N ALA A 120 -0.63 -6.52 8.98
CA ALA A 120 -1.44 -6.90 10.13
C ALA A 120 -0.62 -6.93 11.42
N ASP A 121 0.57 -7.52 11.39
CA ASP A 121 1.48 -7.56 12.54
C ASP A 121 1.88 -6.16 13.00
N ALA A 122 2.35 -5.29 12.09
CA ALA A 122 2.68 -3.91 12.43
C ALA A 122 1.50 -3.13 13.04
N CYS A 123 0.26 -3.40 12.59
CA CYS A 123 -0.94 -2.77 13.12
C CYS A 123 -1.32 -3.30 14.50
N LEU A 124 -1.16 -4.60 14.75
CA LEU A 124 -1.58 -5.26 15.98
C LEU A 124 -0.53 -5.20 17.09
N SER A 125 0.74 -5.12 16.71
CA SER A 125 1.89 -5.01 17.60
C SER A 125 2.18 -3.57 18.06
N ARG A 126 1.61 -2.55 17.38
CA ARG A 126 1.78 -1.13 17.75
C ARG A 126 1.41 -0.80 19.19
N ASP A 127 0.35 -1.41 19.70
CA ASP A 127 -0.22 -1.12 21.03
C ASP A 127 0.08 -2.23 22.06
N ARG A 128 0.85 -3.26 21.68
CA ARG A 128 1.06 -4.45 22.52
C ARG A 128 2.54 -4.69 22.78
N ARG A 129 2.88 -4.98 24.05
CA ARG A 129 4.24 -5.35 24.47
C ARG A 129 4.67 -6.76 24.04
N ARG A 130 3.78 -7.57 23.45
CA ARG A 130 4.06 -8.96 23.06
C ARG A 130 3.58 -9.26 21.64
N PRO A 131 4.33 -10.08 20.86
CA PRO A 131 3.91 -10.54 19.55
C PRO A 131 2.54 -11.20 19.59
N VAL A 132 1.69 -10.89 18.60
CA VAL A 132 0.38 -11.53 18.43
C VAL A 132 0.50 -12.58 17.34
N ALA A 133 0.18 -13.85 17.66
CA ALA A 133 0.05 -14.86 16.63
C ALA A 133 -1.14 -14.49 15.72
N ILE A 134 -0.88 -14.30 14.42
CA ILE A 134 -1.86 -13.84 13.43
C ILE A 134 -2.00 -14.89 12.34
N GLU A 135 -3.23 -15.29 12.06
CA GLU A 135 -3.59 -16.10 10.92
C GLU A 135 -4.14 -15.21 9.79
N ILE A 136 -3.66 -15.44 8.56
CA ILE A 136 -4.11 -14.73 7.36
C ILE A 136 -4.94 -15.64 6.49
N HIS A 137 -6.18 -15.24 6.27
CA HIS A 137 -7.15 -15.88 5.37
C HIS A 137 -7.34 -15.03 4.13
N GLU A 138 -7.20 -15.62 2.95
CA GLU A 138 -7.38 -14.92 1.68
C GLU A 138 -8.84 -14.97 1.21
N PHE A 139 -9.31 -13.89 0.59
CA PHE A 139 -10.57 -13.85 -0.14
C PHE A 139 -10.44 -13.00 -1.41
N GLU A 140 -11.46 -12.99 -2.27
CA GLU A 140 -11.45 -12.35 -3.59
C GLU A 140 -10.87 -10.92 -3.58
N HIS A 141 -11.27 -10.09 -2.62
CA HIS A 141 -10.92 -8.66 -2.59
C HIS A 141 -9.77 -8.33 -1.62
N GLY A 142 -9.18 -9.32 -0.95
CA GLY A 142 -8.19 -9.02 0.08
C GLY A 142 -7.84 -10.17 1.00
N PHE A 143 -7.44 -9.80 2.20
CA PHE A 143 -7.05 -10.71 3.26
C PHE A 143 -7.72 -10.34 4.57
N VAL A 144 -7.93 -11.35 5.41
CA VAL A 144 -8.42 -11.20 6.77
C VAL A 144 -7.34 -11.65 7.73
N ALA A 145 -6.96 -10.77 8.65
CA ALA A 145 -6.07 -11.12 9.74
C ALA A 145 -6.86 -11.38 11.02
N ARG A 146 -6.72 -12.59 11.55
CA ARG A 146 -7.35 -13.04 12.80
C ARG A 146 -6.25 -13.33 13.84
N PRO A 147 -6.32 -12.75 15.06
CA PRO A 147 -5.48 -13.20 16.16
C PRO A 147 -5.82 -14.66 16.50
N VAL A 148 -4.82 -15.52 16.61
CA VAL A 148 -5.00 -16.94 16.97
C VAL A 148 -5.40 -17.08 18.43
N HIS A 149 -4.94 -16.17 19.29
CA HIS A 149 -5.22 -16.17 20.72
C HIS A 149 -5.77 -14.81 21.17
N GLY A 150 -6.96 -14.85 21.77
CA GLY A 150 -7.69 -13.69 22.25
C GLY A 150 -8.43 -12.95 21.15
N THR A 151 -9.70 -12.66 21.39
CA THR A 151 -10.45 -11.71 20.55
C THR A 151 -9.86 -10.31 20.78
N ARG A 152 -9.84 -9.46 19.74
CA ARG A 152 -9.59 -8.02 19.98
C ARG A 152 -10.60 -7.52 21.03
N PRO A 153 -10.25 -6.52 21.86
CA PRO A 153 -11.17 -5.99 22.87
C PRO A 153 -12.52 -5.54 22.29
N ASP A 154 -12.50 -5.12 21.02
CA ASP A 154 -13.65 -4.64 20.25
C ASP A 154 -14.37 -5.74 19.45
N GLY A 155 -13.96 -7.02 19.56
CA GLY A 155 -14.58 -8.11 18.81
C GLY A 155 -14.34 -8.06 17.30
N SER A 156 -13.50 -7.15 16.79
CA SER A 156 -13.31 -6.91 15.36
C SER A 156 -12.18 -7.74 14.77
N LEU A 157 -12.22 -7.93 13.45
CA LEU A 157 -11.14 -8.47 12.62
C LEU A 157 -10.58 -7.39 11.70
N LEU A 158 -9.35 -7.59 11.24
CA LEU A 158 -8.66 -6.66 10.36
C LEU A 158 -8.76 -7.17 8.92
N VAL A 159 -9.32 -6.33 8.03
CA VAL A 159 -9.39 -6.59 6.59
C VAL A 159 -8.35 -5.75 5.88
N ILE A 160 -7.56 -6.40 5.03
CA ILE A 160 -6.51 -5.79 4.20
C ILE A 160 -6.97 -5.84 2.74
N ASP A 161 -7.21 -4.67 2.15
CA ASP A 161 -7.58 -4.54 0.73
C ASP A 161 -6.45 -5.05 -0.17
N ARG A 162 -6.74 -5.90 -1.17
CA ARG A 162 -5.69 -6.50 -2.01
C ARG A 162 -4.92 -5.47 -2.84
N CYS A 163 -5.60 -4.44 -3.34
CA CYS A 163 -5.04 -3.51 -4.33
C CYS A 163 -4.33 -2.32 -3.68
N THR A 164 -4.76 -1.93 -2.48
CA THR A 164 -4.26 -0.74 -1.76
C THR A 164 -3.51 -1.13 -0.48
N GLY A 165 -3.87 -2.28 0.10
CA GLY A 165 -3.49 -2.70 1.45
C GLY A 165 -3.90 -1.75 2.53
N ARG A 166 -4.96 -0.99 2.29
CA ARG A 166 -5.65 -0.25 3.32
C ARG A 166 -6.17 -1.25 4.35
N LEU A 167 -5.87 -0.95 5.60
CA LEU A 167 -6.34 -1.71 6.75
C LEU A 167 -7.68 -1.14 7.21
N THR A 168 -8.70 -1.99 7.34
CA THR A 168 -10.02 -1.61 7.82
C THR A 168 -10.48 -2.58 8.91
N ARG A 169 -11.22 -2.08 9.89
CA ARG A 169 -11.79 -2.90 10.97
C ARG A 169 -13.20 -3.33 10.59
N TRP A 170 -13.50 -4.60 10.78
CA TRP A 170 -14.79 -5.19 10.45
C TRP A 170 -15.29 -6.05 11.61
N PRO A 171 -16.61 -6.22 11.77
CA PRO A 171 -17.15 -7.18 12.73
C PRO A 171 -16.62 -8.59 12.45
N SER A 172 -16.50 -9.41 13.50
CA SER A 172 -16.08 -10.81 13.35
C SER A 172 -17.14 -11.64 12.64
N LEU A 173 -17.08 -11.64 11.30
CA LEU A 173 -18.00 -12.37 10.42
C LEU A 173 -17.33 -13.62 9.83
N PRO A 174 -18.11 -14.67 9.51
CA PRO A 174 -17.67 -15.75 8.65
C PRO A 174 -17.11 -15.20 7.33
N LEU A 175 -16.07 -15.85 6.77
CA LEU A 175 -15.31 -15.32 5.64
C LEU A 175 -16.17 -15.03 4.41
N GLU A 176 -17.14 -15.90 4.10
CA GLU A 176 -18.06 -15.70 2.96
C GLU A 176 -18.98 -14.49 3.15
N THR A 177 -19.54 -14.34 4.35
CA THR A 177 -20.36 -13.17 4.70
C THR A 177 -19.53 -11.89 4.61
N LEU A 178 -18.31 -11.91 5.16
CA LEU A 178 -17.39 -10.78 5.07
C LEU A 178 -17.07 -10.42 3.62
N ALA A 179 -16.76 -11.39 2.76
CA ALA A 179 -16.44 -11.14 1.36
C ALA A 179 -17.61 -10.46 0.63
N ARG A 180 -18.85 -10.88 0.91
CA ARG A 180 -20.06 -10.27 0.37
C ARG A 180 -20.25 -8.83 0.87
N GLU A 181 -20.17 -8.60 2.18
CA GLU A 181 -20.33 -7.26 2.77
C GLU A 181 -19.20 -6.31 2.34
N TYR A 182 -17.98 -6.83 2.18
CA TYR A 182 -16.83 -6.07 1.68
C TYR A 182 -17.04 -5.64 0.23
N ARG A 183 -17.52 -6.54 -0.63
CA ARG A 183 -17.87 -6.20 -2.02
C ARG A 183 -18.94 -5.10 -2.06
N ALA A 184 -19.97 -5.20 -1.22
CA ALA A 184 -21.02 -4.18 -1.10
C ALA A 184 -20.43 -2.82 -0.70
N HIS A 185 -19.52 -2.80 0.28
CA HIS A 185 -18.82 -1.60 0.71
C HIS A 185 -17.97 -0.96 -0.39
N LEU A 186 -17.24 -1.77 -1.18
CA LEU A 186 -16.47 -1.26 -2.33
C LEU A 186 -17.36 -0.58 -3.38
N THR A 187 -18.60 -1.05 -3.53
CA THR A 187 -19.60 -0.45 -4.44
C THR A 187 -20.42 0.68 -3.85
N GLY A 188 -20.13 1.11 -2.60
CA GLY A 188 -20.82 2.23 -1.94
C GLY A 188 -22.15 1.87 -1.26
N ARG A 189 -22.44 0.58 -1.06
CA ARG A 189 -23.60 0.13 -0.28
C ARG A 189 -23.17 -0.07 1.18
N PRO A 190 -23.87 0.51 2.17
CA PRO A 190 -23.51 0.31 3.57
C PRO A 190 -23.63 -1.17 3.96
N PRO A 191 -22.73 -1.70 4.79
CA PRO A 191 -22.83 -3.07 5.30
C PRO A 191 -24.13 -3.20 6.10
N ASN A 192 -24.90 -4.26 5.84
CA ASN A 192 -26.13 -4.52 6.58
C ASN A 192 -25.76 -4.95 8.00
N GLY A 193 -25.77 -4.01 8.96
CA GLY A 193 -25.39 -4.34 10.33
C GLY A 193 -25.65 -3.29 11.42
N THR A 194 -25.89 -2.02 11.10
CA THR A 194 -26.30 -1.05 12.13
C THR A 194 -27.80 -0.80 12.08
N ARG A 195 -28.58 -1.68 12.71
CA ARG A 195 -29.85 -1.25 13.31
C ARG A 195 -29.48 -0.36 14.49
N SER A 196 -29.70 0.94 14.34
CA SER A 196 -29.84 1.85 15.49
C SER A 196 -30.96 1.32 16.38
N PRO A 197 -30.76 1.17 17.71
CA PRO A 197 -31.89 1.20 18.61
C PRO A 197 -32.39 2.65 18.63
N GLY A 198 -33.57 2.87 18.06
CA GLY A 198 -34.33 4.09 18.29
C GLY A 198 -34.86 4.08 19.72
N HIS A 199 -34.46 5.04 20.52
CA HIS A 199 -35.29 6.11 21.10
C HIS A 199 -34.47 6.93 22.08
#